data_AF-A0A519WBD9-F1
#
_entry.id   AF-A0A519WBD9-F1
#
_cell.length_a   1.000
_cell.length_b   1.000
_cell.length_c   1.000
_cell.angle_alpha   90.00
_cell.angle_beta   90.00
_cell.angle_gamma   90.00
#
_symmetry.space_group_name_H-M   'P 1'
#
loop_
_entity.id
_entity.type
_entity.pdbx_description
1 polymer ?
#
loop_
_entity_poly.entity_id
_entity_poly.type
_entity_poly.pdbx_seq_one_letter_code
_entity_poly.pdbx_strand_id
1 'polypeptide(L)'
;MIKIAWHPIYAHPLPEGHRFPMLKYELIPEQLLHEGVIEPENLFEPEPIAEDIILLTHDKMYWQQLKTLTLPPKEQRRIGFPLNAELVGRELRITQGTIDGAKFAM
;
A
#
# COMPACT_ATOMS: atom_id res chain seq x y z
N MET A 1 -1.45 -17.60 -15.02
CA MET A 1 -1.59 -16.16 -15.32
C MET A 1 -0.91 -15.39 -14.20
N ILE A 2 -0.06 -14.41 -14.50
CA ILE A 2 0.58 -13.61 -13.46
C ILE A 2 -0.49 -12.81 -12.70
N LYS A 3 -0.40 -12.78 -11.37
CA LYS A 3 -1.29 -12.01 -10.50
C LYS A 3 -0.56 -10.77 -10.00
N ILE A 4 -1.18 -9.61 -10.18
CA ILE A 4 -0.61 -8.31 -9.86
C ILE A 4 -1.56 -7.60 -8.89
N ALA A 5 -1.08 -7.38 -7.67
CA ALA A 5 -1.83 -6.61 -6.68
C ALA A 5 -1.85 -5.14 -7.09
N TRP A 6 -3.03 -4.57 -7.29
CA TRP A 6 -3.21 -3.15 -7.54
C TRP A 6 -4.52 -2.68 -6.91
N HIS A 7 -4.51 -1.47 -6.33
CA HIS A 7 -5.71 -0.85 -5.77
C HIS A 7 -5.61 0.67 -5.97
N PRO A 8 -6.71 1.38 -6.30
CA PRO A 8 -6.68 2.83 -6.51
C PRO A 8 -6.03 3.65 -5.37
N ILE A 9 -6.26 3.25 -4.11
CA ILE A 9 -5.67 3.87 -2.90
C ILE A 9 -4.12 3.89 -2.90
N TYR A 10 -3.46 3.11 -3.75
CA TYR A 10 -2.00 3.15 -3.86
C TYR A 10 -1.50 4.51 -4.35
N ALA A 11 -2.32 5.20 -5.15
CA ALA A 11 -2.13 6.58 -5.58
C ALA A 11 -2.56 7.56 -4.47
N HIS A 12 -1.73 7.66 -3.43
CA HIS A 12 -2.02 8.48 -2.26
C HIS A 12 -1.70 9.97 -2.50
N PRO A 13 -2.62 10.91 -2.24
CA PRO A 13 -2.34 12.33 -2.45
C PRO A 13 -1.18 12.79 -1.57
N LEU A 14 -0.25 13.52 -2.19
CA LEU A 14 0.90 14.10 -1.51
C LEU A 14 0.97 15.61 -1.75
N PRO A 15 1.54 16.38 -0.81
CA PRO A 15 1.76 17.81 -1.00
C PRO A 15 2.57 18.09 -2.27
N GLU A 16 2.31 19.25 -2.87
CA GLU A 16 3.10 19.73 -4.01
C GLU A 16 4.60 19.77 -3.66
N GLY A 17 5.45 19.34 -4.60
CA GLY A 17 6.90 19.26 -4.40
C GLY A 17 7.38 18.07 -3.57
N HIS A 18 6.48 17.16 -3.14
CA HIS A 18 6.91 15.92 -2.49
C HIS A 18 7.73 15.06 -3.46
N ARG A 19 8.87 14.52 -2.99
CA ARG A 19 9.84 13.80 -3.85
C ARG A 19 9.44 12.37 -4.20
N PHE A 20 8.42 11.83 -3.56
CA PHE A 20 7.96 10.47 -3.80
C PHE A 20 7.11 10.40 -5.09
N PRO A 21 7.47 9.55 -6.07
CA PRO A 21 6.82 9.54 -7.38
C PRO A 21 5.48 8.80 -7.32
N MET A 22 4.45 9.43 -6.75
CA MET A 22 3.14 8.78 -6.55
C MET A 22 2.45 8.38 -7.85
N LEU A 23 2.61 9.21 -8.89
CA LEU A 23 1.99 9.03 -10.20
C LEU A 23 2.29 7.66 -10.82
N LYS A 24 3.39 7.00 -10.41
CA LYS A 24 3.73 5.64 -10.87
C LYS A 24 2.64 4.59 -10.56
N TYR A 25 1.89 4.76 -9.48
CA TYR A 25 0.86 3.79 -9.09
C TYR A 25 -0.38 3.85 -10.01
N GLU A 26 -0.59 4.97 -10.70
CA GLU A 26 -1.60 5.10 -11.76
C GLU A 26 -1.00 4.67 -13.11
N LEU A 27 0.14 5.25 -13.48
CA LEU A 27 0.69 5.10 -14.84
C LEU A 27 1.25 3.73 -15.16
N ILE A 28 1.85 3.02 -14.20
CA ILE A 28 2.44 1.69 -14.48
C ILE A 28 1.37 0.68 -14.92
N PRO A 29 0.29 0.43 -14.16
CA PRO A 29 -0.75 -0.51 -14.59
C PRO A 29 -1.48 -0.04 -15.86
N GLU A 30 -1.74 1.26 -16.00
CA GLU A 30 -2.34 1.82 -17.22
C GLU A 30 -1.46 1.56 -18.45
N GLN A 31 -0.16 1.81 -18.34
CA GLN A 31 0.79 1.58 -19.43
C GLN A 31 0.89 0.09 -19.79
N LEU A 32 0.94 -0.80 -18.79
CA LEU A 32 1.01 -2.25 -19.02
C LEU A 32 -0.26 -2.79 -19.72
N LEU A 33 -1.44 -2.26 -19.35
CA LEU A 33 -2.70 -2.57 -20.03
C LEU A 33 -2.71 -2.02 -21.46
N HIS A 34 -2.27 -0.76 -21.64
CA HIS A 34 -2.22 -0.11 -22.95
C HIS A 34 -1.30 -0.83 -23.94
N GLU A 35 -0.13 -1.28 -23.48
CA GLU A 35 0.84 -2.05 -24.28
C GLU A 35 0.40 -3.50 -24.51
N GLY A 36 -0.69 -3.96 -23.87
CA GLY A 36 -1.15 -5.35 -23.94
C GLY A 36 -0.21 -6.35 -23.26
N VAL A 37 0.66 -5.87 -22.35
CA VAL A 37 1.56 -6.73 -21.55
C VAL A 37 0.76 -7.52 -20.51
N ILE A 38 -0.32 -6.93 -20.01
CA ILE A 38 -1.28 -7.55 -19.10
C ILE A 38 -2.70 -7.29 -19.58
N GLU A 39 -3.62 -8.16 -19.17
CA GLU A 39 -5.07 -8.01 -19.30
C GLU A 39 -5.66 -7.58 -17.95
N PRO A 40 -6.87 -6.99 -17.89
CA PRO A 40 -7.52 -6.62 -16.64
C PRO A 40 -7.58 -7.75 -15.59
N GLU A 41 -7.69 -9.01 -16.04
CA GLU A 41 -7.78 -10.23 -15.22
C GLU A 41 -6.47 -10.58 -14.48
N ASN A 42 -5.34 -9.96 -14.90
CA ASN A 42 -4.08 -10.04 -14.17
C ASN A 42 -4.12 -9.23 -12.86
N LEU A 43 -4.93 -8.17 -12.82
CA LEU A 43 -5.03 -7.27 -11.66
C LEU A 43 -6.02 -7.82 -10.64
N PHE A 44 -5.70 -7.64 -9.36
CA PHE A 44 -6.64 -7.89 -8.27
C PHE A 44 -6.46 -6.83 -7.18
N GLU A 45 -7.57 -6.49 -6.51
CA GLU A 45 -7.60 -5.54 -5.40
C GLU A 45 -7.47 -6.29 -4.08
N PRO A 46 -6.39 -6.09 -3.30
CA PRO A 46 -6.24 -6.73 -2.00
C PRO A 46 -7.14 -6.06 -0.95
N GLU A 47 -7.64 -6.88 -0.03
CA GLU A 47 -8.28 -6.40 1.19
C GLU A 47 -7.25 -5.86 2.19
N PRO A 48 -7.66 -5.13 3.24
CA PRO A 48 -6.76 -4.79 4.34
C PRO A 48 -6.23 -6.04 5.05
N ILE A 49 -4.94 -6.05 5.37
CA ILE A 49 -4.34 -7.11 6.19
C ILE A 49 -4.96 -7.17 7.59
N ALA A 50 -5.11 -8.39 8.12
CA ALA A 50 -5.60 -8.62 9.47
C ALA A 50 -4.58 -8.18 10.54
N GLU A 51 -5.09 -7.62 11.65
CA GLU A 51 -4.27 -7.02 12.71
C GLU A 51 -3.32 -8.02 13.37
N ASP A 52 -3.75 -9.27 13.55
CA ASP A 52 -2.93 -10.33 14.12
C ASP A 52 -1.69 -10.62 13.26
N ILE A 53 -1.79 -10.50 11.94
CA ILE A 53 -0.64 -10.65 11.02
C ILE A 53 0.33 -9.46 11.14
N ILE A 54 -0.18 -8.23 11.29
CA ILE A 54 0.66 -7.04 11.51
C ILE A 54 1.55 -7.23 12.75
N LEU A 55 0.95 -7.75 13.82
CA LEU A 55 1.61 -7.98 15.12
C LEU A 55 2.61 -9.14 15.12
N LEU A 56 2.73 -9.91 14.03
CA LEU A 56 3.81 -10.89 13.87
C LEU A 56 5.18 -10.22 13.67
N THR A 57 5.20 -8.97 13.19
CA THR A 57 6.44 -8.27 12.81
C THR A 57 6.60 -6.89 13.46
N HIS A 58 5.50 -6.22 13.80
CA HIS A 58 5.53 -4.87 14.36
C HIS A 58 5.23 -4.85 15.86
N ASP A 59 5.87 -3.91 16.56
CA ASP A 59 5.55 -3.64 17.96
C ASP A 59 4.07 -3.19 18.12
N LYS A 60 3.42 -3.71 19.17
CA LYS A 60 2.00 -3.43 19.43
C LYS A 60 1.74 -1.95 19.67
N MET A 61 2.60 -1.24 20.41
CA MET A 61 2.43 0.18 20.68
C MET A 61 2.55 1.00 19.39
N TYR A 62 3.54 0.67 18.56
CA TYR A 62 3.72 1.33 17.26
C TYR A 62 2.49 1.14 16.36
N TRP A 63 1.97 -0.09 16.26
CA TRP A 63 0.75 -0.34 15.50
C TRP A 63 -0.45 0.43 16.05
N GLN A 64 -0.66 0.43 17.38
CA GLN A 64 -1.76 1.18 17.98
C GLN A 64 -1.66 2.67 17.64
N GLN A 65 -0.47 3.26 17.73
CA GLN A 65 -0.26 4.67 17.39
C GLN A 65 -0.52 5.00 15.92
N LEU A 66 -0.18 4.10 14.99
CA LEU A 66 -0.55 4.23 13.58
C LEU A 66 -2.07 4.16 13.41
N LYS A 67 -2.70 3.11 13.97
CA LYS A 67 -4.14 2.85 13.88
C LYS A 67 -4.98 3.99 14.46
N THR A 68 -4.53 4.60 15.56
CA THR A 68 -5.22 5.72 16.21
C THR A 68 -4.73 7.09 15.75
N LEU A 69 -3.83 7.17 14.77
CA LEU A 69 -3.25 8.40 14.24
C LEU A 69 -2.52 9.26 15.30
N THR A 70 -1.96 8.64 16.33
CA THR A 70 -1.25 9.29 17.43
C THR A 70 0.26 9.09 17.39
N LEU A 71 0.81 8.63 16.27
CA LEU A 71 2.26 8.45 16.12
C LEU A 71 3.00 9.78 16.36
N PRO A 72 4.06 9.82 17.19
CA PRO A 72 4.75 11.07 17.49
C PRO A 72 5.32 11.76 16.24
N PRO A 73 5.36 13.11 16.17
CA PRO A 73 5.86 13.83 14.99
C PRO A 73 7.29 13.46 14.57
N LYS A 74 8.14 13.07 15.52
CA LYS A 74 9.50 12.59 15.22
C LYS A 74 9.48 11.30 14.40
N GLU A 75 8.55 10.40 14.69
CA GLU A 75 8.38 9.13 13.99
C GLU A 75 7.64 9.32 12.66
N GLN A 76 6.65 10.21 12.59
CA GLN A 76 6.03 10.62 11.32
C GLN A 76 7.06 11.18 10.32
N ARG A 77 8.02 11.97 10.80
CA ARG A 77 9.13 12.43 9.95
C ARG A 77 10.05 11.31 9.48
N ARG A 78 10.17 10.21 10.23
CA ARG A 78 10.98 9.04 9.84
C ARG A 78 10.29 8.20 8.76
N ILE A 79 8.97 8.05 8.82
CA ILE A 79 8.22 7.33 7.78
C ILE A 79 8.19 8.12 6.46
N GLY A 80 8.33 9.46 6.51
CA GLY A 80 8.43 10.31 5.33
C GLY A 80 7.08 10.60 4.65
N PHE A 81 5.98 10.31 5.33
CA PHE A 81 4.61 10.57 4.86
C PHE A 81 3.79 11.29 5.94
N PRO A 82 2.90 12.22 5.58
CA PRO A 82 1.92 12.76 6.50
C PRO A 82 1.00 11.64 7.02
N LEU A 83 0.90 11.47 8.34
CA LEU A 83 0.05 10.43 8.90
C LEU A 83 -1.42 10.83 8.80
N ASN A 84 -2.22 9.98 8.14
CA ASN A 84 -3.66 10.07 8.08
C ASN A 84 -4.27 8.66 7.88
N ALA A 85 -5.60 8.55 7.97
CA ALA A 85 -6.29 7.28 7.84
C ALA A 85 -6.12 6.64 6.45
N GLU A 86 -6.01 7.45 5.40
CA GLU A 86 -5.84 6.99 4.03
C GLU A 86 -4.47 6.33 3.82
N LEU A 87 -3.40 6.92 4.37
CA LEU A 87 -2.05 6.34 4.38
C LEU A 87 -2.06 4.98 5.07
N VAL A 88 -2.66 4.88 6.26
CA VAL A 88 -2.75 3.60 6.98
C VAL A 88 -3.54 2.59 6.14
N GLY A 89 -4.68 2.98 5.59
CA GLY A 89 -5.50 2.12 4.72
C GLY A 89 -4.76 1.63 3.47
N ARG A 90 -3.89 2.47 2.91
CA ARG A 90 -3.00 2.12 1.80
C ARG A 90 -1.96 1.07 2.21
N GLU A 91 -1.21 1.31 3.29
CA GLU A 91 -0.16 0.38 3.74
C GLU A 91 -0.73 -1.01 4.10
N LEU A 92 -1.93 -1.06 4.69
CA LEU A 92 -2.61 -2.31 5.00
C LEU A 92 -2.88 -3.16 3.75
N ARG A 93 -3.32 -2.52 2.66
CA ARG A 93 -3.62 -3.20 1.38
C ARG A 93 -2.36 -3.57 0.61
N ILE A 94 -1.33 -2.72 0.63
CA ILE A 94 -0.02 -3.06 0.04
C ILE A 94 0.56 -4.31 0.70
N THR A 95 0.48 -4.38 2.03
CA THR A 95 0.97 -5.54 2.78
C THR A 95 0.17 -6.79 2.45
N GLN A 96 -1.17 -6.71 2.42
CA GLN A 96 -2.00 -7.86 2.04
C GLN A 96 -1.77 -8.28 0.58
N GLY A 97 -1.63 -7.34 -0.34
CA GLY A 97 -1.32 -7.63 -1.75
C GLY A 97 -0.01 -8.39 -1.93
N THR A 98 0.99 -8.11 -1.08
CA THR A 98 2.24 -8.88 -1.03
C THR A 98 2.00 -10.32 -0.59
N ILE A 99 1.18 -10.53 0.46
CA ILE A 99 0.83 -11.86 0.97
C ILE A 99 0.03 -12.65 -0.07
N ASP A 100 -0.98 -12.04 -0.68
CA ASP A 100 -1.80 -12.68 -1.71
C ASP A 100 -0.98 -13.02 -2.95
N GLY A 101 -0.08 -12.12 -3.37
CA GLY A 101 0.88 -12.39 -4.44
C GLY A 101 1.76 -13.60 -4.14
N ALA A 102 2.26 -13.74 -2.91
CA ALA A 102 3.04 -14.90 -2.50
C ALA A 102 2.21 -16.19 -2.52
N LYS A 103 0.95 -16.15 -2.07
CA LYS A 103 0.03 -17.29 -2.10
C LYS A 103 -0.33 -17.73 -3.52
N PHE A 104 -0.52 -16.78 -4.44
CA PHE A 104 -0.80 -17.09 -5.85
C PHE A 104 0.39 -17.73 -6.59
N ALA A 105 1.61 -17.55 -6.07
CA ALA A 105 2.82 -18.13 -6.65
C ALA A 105 3.12 -19.55 -6.17
N MET A 106 2.42 -20.05 -5.13
CA MET A 106 2.53 -21.42 -4.62
C MET A 106 1.67 -22.39 -5.45
#